data_AF-A0A951PKM1-F1
#
_entry.id   AF-A0A951PKM1-F1
#
_cell.length_a   1.000
_cell.length_b   1.000
_cell.length_c   1.000
_cell.angle_alpha   90.00
_cell.angle_beta   90.00
_cell.angle_gamma   90.00
#
_symmetry.space_group_name_H-M   'P 1'
#
loop_
_entity.id
_entity.type
_entity.pdbx_description
1 polymer ?
#
loop_
_entity_poly.entity_id
_entity_poly.type
_entity_poly.pdbx_seq_one_letter_code
_entity_poly.pdbx_strand_id
1 'polypeptide(L)'
;MVENDATRFALKTELLQRVEALGLQQALFPSDGEPIDEIVQQLESINPIPNPLHPDHLPFLLGNWQLVYASKGTVVTRQVASIPDFGGTITIKRVWQRLVAGGTGKISASNSALLDLPLLGEWQLRADGVWTWGASEQMAKVTFDSFSMQATKLFGMESWSFPELTIPVLEFLRNEAEWTTSYLDQEIRVGRGATGNLFVFRRE
;
A
#
# COMPACT_ATOMS: atom_id res chain seq x y z
N MET A 1 8.37 -28.98 3.33
CA MET A 1 8.38 -27.84 4.28
C MET A 1 9.70 -27.09 4.23
N VAL A 2 10.85 -27.72 4.52
CA VAL A 2 12.18 -27.07 4.48
C VAL A 2 12.55 -26.48 3.10
N GLU A 3 12.23 -27.17 2.01
CA GLU A 3 12.55 -26.73 0.65
C GLU A 3 11.77 -25.46 0.22
N ASN A 4 10.50 -25.35 0.63
CA ASN A 4 9.69 -24.16 0.38
C ASN A 4 10.15 -22.97 1.22
N ASP A 5 10.62 -23.20 2.45
CA ASP A 5 11.10 -22.12 3.32
C ASP A 5 12.40 -21.50 2.78
N ALA A 6 13.34 -22.33 2.31
CA ALA A 6 14.57 -21.87 1.68
C ALA A 6 14.29 -21.13 0.34
N THR A 7 13.41 -21.69 -0.49
CA THR A 7 12.99 -21.07 -1.75
C THR A 7 12.31 -19.73 -1.52
N ARG A 8 11.37 -19.66 -0.55
CA ARG A 8 10.71 -18.42 -0.16
C ARG A 8 11.70 -17.38 0.32
N PHE A 9 12.67 -17.75 1.16
CA PHE A 9 13.69 -16.84 1.63
C PHE A 9 14.53 -16.26 0.47
N ALA A 10 14.94 -17.09 -0.48
CA ALA A 10 15.69 -16.66 -1.66
C ALA A 10 14.88 -15.70 -2.53
N LEU A 11 13.63 -16.05 -2.87
CA LEU A 11 12.74 -15.21 -3.67
C LEU A 11 12.44 -13.86 -3.00
N LYS A 12 12.21 -13.84 -1.68
CA LYS A 12 12.01 -12.59 -0.93
C LYS A 12 13.24 -11.70 -0.97
N THR A 13 14.41 -12.29 -0.77
CA THR A 13 15.68 -11.55 -0.82
C THR A 13 15.87 -10.92 -2.19
N GLU A 14 15.65 -11.69 -3.26
CA GLU A 14 15.73 -11.20 -4.63
C GLU A 14 14.70 -10.10 -4.92
N LEU A 15 13.44 -10.30 -4.50
CA LEU A 15 12.38 -9.31 -4.64
C LEU A 15 12.78 -7.97 -4.02
N LEU A 16 13.22 -7.99 -2.76
CA LEU A 16 13.59 -6.77 -2.03
C LEU A 16 14.82 -6.10 -2.64
N GLN A 17 15.84 -6.87 -3.05
CA GLN A 17 17.02 -6.33 -3.72
C GLN A 17 16.66 -5.62 -5.04
N ARG A 18 15.78 -6.21 -5.86
CA ARG A 18 15.34 -5.60 -7.12
C ARG A 18 14.51 -4.35 -6.87
N VAL A 19 13.59 -4.39 -5.92
CA VAL A 19 12.77 -3.22 -5.53
C VAL A 19 13.67 -2.09 -5.01
N GLU A 20 14.66 -2.39 -4.18
CA GLU A 20 15.63 -1.40 -3.69
C GLU A 20 16.48 -0.81 -4.82
N ALA A 21 16.90 -1.64 -5.79
CA ALA A 21 17.69 -1.20 -6.94
C ALA A 21 16.94 -0.23 -7.89
N LEU A 22 15.61 -0.34 -7.99
CA LEU A 22 14.78 0.61 -8.75
C LEU A 22 14.74 1.99 -8.10
N GLY A 23 14.86 2.05 -6.77
CA GLY A 23 14.56 3.26 -6.00
C GLY A 23 13.05 3.54 -5.92
N LEU A 24 12.65 4.32 -4.92
CA LEU A 24 11.24 4.46 -4.54
C LEU A 24 10.33 4.96 -5.66
N GLN A 25 10.77 5.96 -6.46
CA GLN A 25 9.92 6.48 -7.53
C GLN A 25 9.66 5.41 -8.58
N GLN A 26 10.70 4.78 -9.12
CA GLN A 26 10.55 3.75 -10.14
C GLN A 26 9.83 2.49 -9.61
N ALA A 27 9.99 2.16 -8.33
CA ALA A 27 9.26 1.04 -7.73
C ALA A 27 7.76 1.30 -7.56
N LEU A 28 7.35 2.57 -7.35
CA LEU A 28 5.93 2.96 -7.30
C LEU A 28 5.37 3.33 -8.68
N PHE A 29 6.24 3.56 -9.67
CA PHE A 29 5.93 3.88 -11.06
C PHE A 29 6.80 3.07 -12.04
N PRO A 30 6.68 1.74 -12.05
CA PRO A 30 7.52 0.93 -12.91
C PRO A 30 7.13 1.11 -14.38
N SER A 31 8.13 0.93 -15.24
CA SER A 31 7.91 0.79 -16.69
C SER A 31 7.28 -0.57 -16.96
N ASP A 32 6.48 -0.69 -18.02
CA ASP A 32 5.85 -1.97 -18.37
C ASP A 32 6.90 -3.09 -18.53
N GLY A 33 6.68 -4.24 -17.87
CA GLY A 33 7.51 -5.45 -18.02
C GLY A 33 8.59 -5.67 -16.97
N GLU A 34 8.54 -5.02 -15.81
CA GLU A 34 9.49 -5.30 -14.73
C GLU A 34 9.39 -6.77 -14.25
N PRO A 35 10.52 -7.50 -14.13
CA PRO A 35 10.57 -8.90 -13.73
C PRO A 35 10.16 -9.17 -12.27
N ILE A 36 9.80 -8.12 -11.51
CA ILE A 36 9.31 -8.22 -10.14
C ILE A 36 8.00 -9.01 -10.08
N ASP A 37 7.13 -8.87 -11.07
CA ASP A 37 5.82 -9.54 -11.10
C ASP A 37 5.96 -11.07 -11.18
N GLU A 38 7.02 -11.59 -11.81
CA GLU A 38 7.31 -13.03 -11.89
C GLU A 38 7.78 -13.60 -10.55
N ILE A 39 8.64 -12.87 -9.83
CA ILE A 39 9.10 -13.26 -8.50
C ILE A 39 7.93 -13.30 -7.53
N VAL A 40 7.03 -12.31 -7.61
CA VAL A 40 5.84 -12.28 -6.77
C VAL A 40 4.89 -13.43 -7.08
N GLN A 41 4.68 -13.78 -8.36
CA GLN A 41 3.88 -14.96 -8.71
C GLN A 41 4.45 -16.26 -8.13
N GLN A 42 5.78 -16.41 -8.14
CA GLN A 42 6.44 -17.55 -7.51
C GLN A 42 6.23 -17.55 -5.99
N LEU A 43 6.36 -16.40 -5.32
CA LEU A 43 6.06 -16.27 -3.89
C LEU A 43 4.61 -16.63 -3.56
N GLU A 44 3.64 -16.12 -4.32
CA GLU A 44 2.22 -16.42 -4.15
C GLU A 44 1.92 -17.92 -4.25
N SER A 45 2.63 -18.66 -5.12
CA SER A 45 2.48 -20.12 -5.25
C SER A 45 2.92 -20.91 -4.01
N ILE A 46 3.77 -20.31 -3.17
CA ILE A 46 4.28 -20.89 -1.91
C ILE A 46 3.87 -20.05 -0.69
N ASN A 47 2.73 -19.36 -0.78
CA ASN A 47 2.20 -18.51 0.29
C ASN A 47 2.02 -19.30 1.60
N PRO A 48 2.70 -18.92 2.70
CA PRO A 48 2.55 -19.63 3.98
C PRO A 48 1.22 -19.37 4.68
N ILE A 49 0.53 -18.27 4.36
CA ILE A 49 -0.74 -17.89 4.98
C ILE A 49 -1.78 -17.69 3.87
N PRO A 50 -2.38 -18.78 3.35
CA PRO A 50 -3.33 -18.70 2.25
C PRO A 50 -4.64 -18.02 2.64
N ASN A 51 -5.04 -18.03 3.91
CA ASN A 51 -6.29 -17.41 4.39
C ASN A 51 -5.98 -16.26 5.37
N PRO A 52 -5.46 -15.12 4.89
CA PRO A 52 -4.95 -14.04 5.74
C PRO A 52 -6.04 -13.33 6.56
N LEU A 53 -7.31 -13.43 6.16
CA LEU A 53 -8.44 -12.82 6.87
C LEU A 53 -9.07 -13.76 7.91
N HIS A 54 -8.58 -15.01 8.03
CA HIS A 54 -9.00 -15.91 9.10
C HIS A 54 -8.60 -15.30 10.46
N PRO A 55 -9.46 -15.37 11.51
CA PRO A 55 -9.16 -14.78 12.82
C PRO A 55 -7.78 -15.13 13.40
N ASP A 56 -7.36 -16.40 13.26
CA ASP A 56 -6.05 -16.87 13.74
C ASP A 56 -4.86 -16.28 12.98
N HIS A 57 -5.08 -15.78 11.76
CA HIS A 57 -4.06 -15.19 10.90
C HIS A 57 -4.05 -13.66 10.92
N LEU A 58 -5.12 -13.01 11.41
CA LEU A 58 -5.22 -11.55 11.50
C LEU A 58 -4.00 -10.91 12.20
N PRO A 59 -3.40 -11.47 13.28
CA PRO A 59 -2.21 -10.88 13.89
C PRO A 59 -1.01 -10.73 12.93
N PHE A 60 -0.93 -11.56 11.88
CA PHE A 60 0.10 -11.44 10.85
C PHE A 60 -0.21 -10.33 9.85
N LEU A 61 -1.49 -10.03 9.60
CA LEU A 61 -1.93 -9.00 8.67
C LEU A 61 -1.99 -7.59 9.31
N LEU A 62 -2.36 -7.49 10.59
CA LEU A 62 -2.50 -6.21 11.28
C LEU A 62 -1.15 -5.52 11.51
N GLY A 63 -1.17 -4.20 11.72
CA GLY A 63 0.03 -3.39 11.97
C GLY A 63 0.36 -2.41 10.85
N ASN A 64 1.62 -1.98 10.80
CA ASN A 64 2.10 -0.98 9.86
C ASN A 64 2.84 -1.65 8.70
N TRP A 65 2.57 -1.15 7.49
CA TRP A 65 3.07 -1.70 6.24
C TRP A 65 3.52 -0.57 5.34
N GLN A 66 4.77 -0.56 4.92
CA GLN A 66 5.28 0.33 3.89
C GLN A 66 5.00 -0.25 2.50
N LEU A 67 4.40 0.52 1.60
CA LEU A 67 4.31 0.12 0.19
C LEU A 67 5.68 0.33 -0.46
N VAL A 68 6.26 -0.76 -0.97
CA VAL A 68 7.59 -0.74 -1.58
C VAL A 68 7.56 -0.92 -3.09
N TYR A 69 6.49 -1.51 -3.65
CA TYR A 69 6.32 -1.66 -5.10
C TYR A 69 4.85 -1.66 -5.51
N ALA A 70 4.53 -1.08 -6.67
CA ALA A 70 3.20 -1.09 -7.26
C ALA A 70 3.26 -1.22 -8.80
N SER A 71 2.80 -2.34 -9.36
CA SER A 71 3.04 -2.68 -10.78
C SER A 71 2.42 -1.73 -11.82
N LYS A 72 1.38 -0.96 -11.45
CA LYS A 72 0.78 0.09 -12.30
C LYS A 72 0.57 1.40 -11.55
N GLY A 73 1.34 1.60 -10.49
CA GLY A 73 1.10 2.66 -9.50
C GLY A 73 -0.22 2.53 -8.75
N THR A 74 -0.40 3.41 -7.77
CA THR A 74 -1.64 3.67 -7.02
C THR A 74 -2.51 4.74 -7.69
N VAL A 75 -3.75 4.91 -7.23
CA VAL A 75 -4.64 6.00 -7.69
C VAL A 75 -4.01 7.38 -7.43
N VAL A 76 -3.38 7.56 -6.26
CA VAL A 76 -2.69 8.80 -5.88
C VAL A 76 -1.53 9.07 -6.83
N THR A 77 -0.72 8.04 -7.10
CA THR A 77 0.45 8.17 -7.95
C THR A 77 0.08 8.54 -9.40
N ARG A 78 -0.99 7.95 -9.96
CA ARG A 78 -1.49 8.26 -11.31
C ARG A 78 -1.98 9.70 -11.45
N GLN A 79 -2.64 10.23 -10.42
CA GLN A 79 -3.06 11.62 -10.40
C GLN A 79 -1.85 12.56 -10.36
N VAL A 80 -0.82 12.25 -9.55
CA VAL A 80 0.42 13.03 -9.47
C VAL A 80 1.17 13.06 -10.80
N ALA A 81 1.32 11.92 -11.48
CA ALA A 81 1.99 11.83 -12.78
C ALA A 81 1.29 12.62 -13.90
N SER A 82 -0.01 12.93 -13.73
CA SER A 82 -0.81 13.69 -14.70
C SER A 82 -0.74 15.22 -14.51
N ILE A 83 -0.08 15.70 -13.45
CA ILE A 83 0.07 17.15 -13.18
C ILE A 83 1.19 17.70 -14.08
N PRO A 84 0.92 18.74 -14.89
CA PRO A 84 1.95 19.40 -15.71
C PRO A 84 3.08 19.92 -14.83
N ASP A 85 4.33 19.78 -15.29
CA ASP A 85 5.52 20.24 -14.55
C ASP A 85 5.55 21.78 -14.51
N PHE A 86 5.01 22.36 -13.43
CA PHE A 86 5.04 23.79 -13.14
C PHE A 86 6.30 24.16 -12.33
N GLY A 87 7.48 23.75 -12.80
CA GLY A 87 8.77 24.19 -12.26
C GLY A 87 9.38 23.29 -11.19
N GLY A 88 9.01 22.01 -11.14
CA GLY A 88 9.64 21.01 -10.29
C GLY A 88 8.88 19.68 -10.23
N THR A 89 9.62 18.58 -10.06
CA THR A 89 9.06 17.24 -9.96
C THR A 89 8.46 16.98 -8.57
N ILE A 90 7.17 16.61 -8.51
CA ILE A 90 6.53 16.11 -7.28
C ILE A 90 7.17 14.77 -6.92
N THR A 91 7.68 14.65 -5.70
CA THR A 91 8.37 13.43 -5.25
C THR A 91 7.56 12.71 -4.19
N ILE A 92 7.34 11.41 -4.35
CA ILE A 92 6.72 10.59 -3.30
C ILE A 92 7.80 10.16 -2.30
N LYS A 93 7.80 10.69 -1.09
CA LYS A 93 8.78 10.32 -0.05
C LYS A 93 8.48 8.97 0.60
N ARG A 94 7.20 8.65 0.79
CA ARG A 94 6.77 7.38 1.42
C ARG A 94 5.31 7.09 1.13
N VAL A 95 4.95 5.82 1.02
CA VAL A 95 3.56 5.35 1.06
C VAL A 95 3.47 4.23 2.08
N TRP A 96 2.48 4.27 2.96
CA TRP A 96 2.29 3.26 4.01
C TRP A 96 0.82 3.04 4.31
N GLN A 97 0.52 1.90 4.92
CA GLN A 97 -0.79 1.49 5.34
C GLN A 97 -0.74 0.99 6.78
N ARG A 98 -1.68 1.43 7.61
CA ARG A 98 -1.91 0.89 8.94
C ARG A 98 -3.22 0.12 8.96
N LEU A 99 -3.16 -1.13 9.43
CA LEU A 99 -4.30 -2.03 9.57
C LEU A 99 -4.56 -2.30 11.05
N VAL A 100 -5.78 -2.02 11.52
CA VAL A 100 -6.20 -2.21 12.92
C VAL A 100 -7.48 -3.01 12.96
N ALA A 101 -7.64 -3.90 13.94
CA ALA A 101 -8.89 -4.64 14.12
C ALA A 101 -10.07 -3.67 14.34
N GLY A 102 -11.11 -3.79 13.52
CA GLY A 102 -12.32 -2.94 13.57
C GLY A 102 -13.55 -3.63 14.17
N GLY A 103 -13.39 -4.86 14.69
CA GLY A 103 -14.47 -5.74 15.16
C GLY A 103 -14.54 -7.05 14.38
N THR A 104 -15.58 -7.85 14.61
CA THR A 104 -15.76 -9.13 13.90
C THR A 104 -15.90 -8.90 12.40
N GLY A 105 -15.01 -9.53 11.61
CA GLY A 105 -15.03 -9.44 10.14
C GLY A 105 -14.68 -8.05 9.59
N LYS A 106 -14.01 -7.19 10.39
CA LYS A 106 -13.65 -5.83 10.01
C LYS A 106 -12.21 -5.47 10.34
N ILE A 107 -11.54 -4.80 9.42
CA ILE A 107 -10.25 -4.14 9.63
C ILE A 107 -10.41 -2.68 9.25
N SER A 108 -10.03 -1.77 10.15
CA SER A 108 -9.86 -0.36 9.81
C SER A 108 -8.51 -0.18 9.13
N ALA A 109 -8.51 0.42 7.95
CA ALA A 109 -7.33 0.65 7.13
C ALA A 109 -7.10 2.14 6.95
N SER A 110 -5.88 2.60 7.26
CA SER A 110 -5.43 3.96 7.00
C SER A 110 -4.30 3.93 5.99
N ASN A 111 -4.54 4.41 4.78
CA ASN A 111 -3.55 4.51 3.71
C ASN A 111 -2.99 5.92 3.72
N SER A 112 -1.68 6.09 3.74
CA SER A 112 -1.05 7.40 3.79
C SER A 112 0.09 7.52 2.80
N ALA A 113 0.28 8.72 2.27
CA ALA A 113 1.38 9.06 1.38
C ALA A 113 2.00 10.39 1.82
N LEU A 114 3.32 10.44 1.89
CA LEU A 114 4.09 11.66 2.12
C LEU A 114 4.66 12.12 0.78
N LEU A 115 4.31 13.34 0.39
CA LEU A 115 4.70 13.98 -0.86
C LEU A 115 5.60 15.17 -0.55
N ASP A 116 6.58 15.38 -1.40
CA ASP A 116 7.38 16.60 -1.45
C ASP A 116 6.97 17.39 -2.68
N LEU A 117 6.35 18.54 -2.44
CA LEU A 117 5.90 19.45 -3.48
C LEU A 117 6.93 20.57 -3.63
N PRO A 118 7.41 20.85 -4.85
CA PRO A 118 8.26 22.00 -5.11
C PRO A 118 7.62 23.28 -4.57
N LEU A 119 8.38 24.09 -3.84
CA LEU A 119 7.97 25.35 -3.22
C LEU A 119 6.94 25.23 -2.08
N LEU A 120 6.11 24.19 -2.06
CA LEU A 120 5.05 23.99 -1.07
C LEU A 120 5.46 23.05 0.08
N GLY A 121 6.63 22.42 0.00
CA GLY A 121 7.18 21.57 1.07
C GLY A 121 6.51 20.20 1.16
N GLU A 122 6.45 19.65 2.37
CA GLU A 122 5.97 18.29 2.62
C GLU A 122 4.48 18.25 2.95
N TRP A 123 3.78 17.35 2.27
CA TRP A 123 2.34 17.15 2.39
C TRP A 123 2.04 15.67 2.64
N GLN A 124 1.24 15.41 3.67
CA GLN A 124 0.70 14.09 3.95
C GLN A 124 -0.73 14.00 3.44
N LEU A 125 -0.99 13.01 2.59
CA LEU A 125 -2.32 12.58 2.21
C LEU A 125 -2.68 11.31 2.99
N ARG A 126 -3.93 11.20 3.44
CA ARG A 126 -4.47 10.01 4.11
C ARG A 126 -5.82 9.64 3.53
N ALA A 127 -6.07 8.35 3.37
CA ALA A 127 -7.35 7.78 3.01
C ALA A 127 -7.70 6.69 4.03
N ASP A 128 -8.70 6.95 4.85
CA ASP A 128 -9.19 6.03 5.86
C ASP A 128 -10.39 5.25 5.33
N GLY A 129 -10.48 3.99 5.73
CA GLY A 129 -11.48 3.09 5.22
C GLY A 129 -11.61 1.82 6.04
N VAL A 130 -12.51 0.95 5.60
CA VAL A 130 -12.81 -0.32 6.27
C VAL A 130 -12.74 -1.45 5.26
N TRP A 131 -12.08 -2.53 5.67
CA TRP A 131 -12.09 -3.81 4.98
C TRP A 131 -13.11 -4.69 5.67
N THR A 132 -13.97 -5.31 4.88
CA THR A 132 -14.94 -6.30 5.33
C THR A 132 -14.80 -7.56 4.49
N TRP A 133 -15.05 -8.72 5.07
CA TRP A 133 -15.03 -9.98 4.33
C TRP A 133 -16.15 -10.89 4.78
N GLY A 134 -16.61 -11.73 3.85
CA GLY A 134 -17.62 -12.74 4.08
C GLY A 134 -16.97 -14.11 4.31
N ALA A 135 -17.50 -15.14 3.64
CA ALA A 135 -16.94 -16.50 3.72
C ALA A 135 -15.57 -16.64 3.01
N SER A 136 -15.19 -15.70 2.14
CA SER A 136 -13.85 -15.68 1.55
C SER A 136 -12.86 -15.10 2.54
N GLU A 137 -11.93 -15.92 3.01
CA GLU A 137 -10.86 -15.50 3.93
C GLU A 137 -9.61 -14.96 3.21
N GLN A 138 -9.73 -14.73 1.90
CA GLN A 138 -8.69 -14.18 1.03
C GLN A 138 -9.05 -12.80 0.47
N MET A 139 -10.33 -12.57 0.16
CA MET A 139 -10.80 -11.37 -0.50
C MET A 139 -11.61 -10.50 0.47
N ALA A 140 -11.19 -9.25 0.60
CA ALA A 140 -11.90 -8.21 1.30
C ALA A 140 -12.58 -7.24 0.33
N LYS A 141 -13.73 -6.74 0.75
CA LYS A 141 -14.34 -5.53 0.22
C LYS A 141 -13.81 -4.34 0.99
N VAL A 142 -13.32 -3.34 0.27
CA VAL A 142 -12.71 -2.13 0.83
C VAL A 142 -13.59 -0.93 0.50
N THR A 143 -13.93 -0.15 1.52
CA THR A 143 -14.59 1.16 1.38
C THR A 143 -13.67 2.25 1.92
N PHE A 144 -13.82 3.47 1.39
CA PHE A 144 -13.15 4.66 1.92
C PHE A 144 -14.18 5.58 2.57
N ASP A 145 -13.89 5.99 3.81
CA ASP A 145 -14.79 6.78 4.64
C ASP A 145 -14.39 8.26 4.65
N SER A 146 -13.10 8.56 4.55
CA SER A 146 -12.60 9.93 4.51
C SER A 146 -11.25 10.04 3.81
N PHE A 147 -10.99 11.24 3.29
CA PHE A 147 -9.69 11.64 2.78
C PHE A 147 -9.20 12.83 3.58
N SER A 148 -7.97 12.78 4.06
CA SER A 148 -7.34 13.89 4.76
C SER A 148 -6.09 14.39 4.05
N MET A 149 -5.79 15.67 4.25
CA MET A 149 -4.58 16.30 3.77
C MET A 149 -4.00 17.21 4.85
N GLN A 150 -2.68 17.15 5.03
CA GLN A 150 -1.97 17.95 6.01
C GLN A 150 -0.62 18.43 5.45
N ALA A 151 -0.32 19.73 5.54
CA ALA A 151 1.03 20.22 5.31
C ALA A 151 1.87 19.99 6.58
N THR A 152 2.91 19.15 6.46
CA THR A 152 3.79 18.76 7.57
C THR A 152 5.03 19.65 7.65
N LYS A 153 5.50 20.18 6.52
CA LYS A 153 6.56 21.20 6.46
C LYS A 153 6.26 22.17 5.32
N LEU A 154 6.33 23.47 5.57
CA LEU A 154 6.21 24.50 4.52
C LEU A 154 7.51 25.30 4.41
N PHE A 155 7.98 25.58 3.19
CA PHE A 155 9.15 26.42 2.91
C PHE A 155 10.41 26.05 3.74
N GLY A 156 10.59 24.78 4.09
CA GLY A 156 11.73 24.31 4.91
C GLY A 156 11.63 24.61 6.41
N MET A 157 10.50 25.13 6.90
CA MET A 157 10.28 25.39 8.33
C MET A 157 9.60 24.18 8.99
N GLU A 158 10.29 23.52 9.91
CA GLU A 158 9.80 22.30 10.58
C GLU A 158 8.77 22.55 11.69
N SER A 159 8.62 23.79 12.16
CA SER A 159 7.81 24.12 13.33
C SER A 159 6.34 24.45 13.01
N TRP A 160 5.93 24.43 11.74
CA TRP A 160 4.60 24.85 11.29
C TRP A 160 3.86 23.67 10.67
N SER A 161 3.19 22.85 11.50
CA SER A 161 2.22 21.85 11.02
C SER A 161 0.84 22.50 10.90
N PHE A 162 0.26 22.47 9.70
CA PHE A 162 -1.13 22.93 9.53
C PHE A 162 -2.11 21.90 10.10
N PRO A 163 -3.32 22.33 10.50
CA PRO A 163 -4.36 21.38 10.89
C PRO A 163 -4.65 20.41 9.74
N GLU A 164 -4.86 19.15 10.08
CA GLU A 164 -5.31 18.13 9.13
C GLU A 164 -6.71 18.52 8.62
N LEU A 165 -6.85 18.69 7.31
CA LEU A 165 -8.13 18.90 6.66
C LEU A 165 -8.70 17.55 6.26
N THR A 166 -9.78 17.11 6.91
CA THR A 166 -10.48 15.86 6.60
C THR A 166 -11.78 16.12 5.84
N ILE A 167 -11.92 15.48 4.69
CA ILE A 167 -13.12 15.48 3.86
C ILE A 167 -13.79 14.10 4.00
N PRO A 168 -14.95 14.00 4.65
CA PRO A 168 -15.69 12.74 4.73
C PRO A 168 -16.31 12.38 3.37
N VAL A 169 -16.32 11.08 3.05
CA VAL A 169 -17.04 10.54 1.92
C VAL A 169 -18.47 10.25 2.35
N LEU A 170 -19.41 10.97 1.74
CA LEU A 170 -20.84 10.77 1.95
C LEU A 170 -21.21 9.31 1.60
N GLU A 171 -22.06 8.67 2.41
CA GLU A 171 -22.36 7.24 2.28
C GLU A 171 -22.82 6.85 0.88
N PHE A 172 -23.67 7.66 0.25
CA PHE A 172 -24.18 7.41 -1.11
C PHE A 172 -23.14 7.57 -2.23
N LEU A 173 -21.95 8.12 -1.93
CA LEU A 173 -20.81 8.23 -2.86
C LEU A 173 -19.72 7.18 -2.57
N ARG A 174 -19.86 6.37 -1.52
CA ARG A 174 -18.86 5.35 -1.20
C ARG A 174 -18.91 4.24 -2.25
N ASN A 175 -17.75 4.01 -2.87
CA ASN A 175 -17.55 2.87 -3.75
C ASN A 175 -16.88 1.74 -2.98
N GLU A 176 -17.28 0.50 -3.29
CA GLU A 176 -16.60 -0.70 -2.83
C GLU A 176 -15.56 -1.12 -3.87
N ALA A 177 -14.39 -1.56 -3.40
CA ALA A 177 -13.37 -2.18 -4.24
C ALA A 177 -13.00 -3.56 -3.68
N GLU A 178 -12.73 -4.51 -4.56
CA GLU A 178 -12.18 -5.81 -4.17
C GLU A 178 -10.67 -5.72 -3.96
N TRP A 179 -10.22 -6.32 -2.86
CA TRP A 179 -8.83 -6.41 -2.48
C TRP A 179 -8.51 -7.82 -2.00
N THR A 180 -7.53 -8.47 -2.63
CA THR A 180 -7.06 -9.79 -2.23
C THR A 180 -5.67 -9.69 -1.64
N THR A 181 -5.45 -10.26 -0.46
CA THR A 181 -4.08 -10.46 0.05
C THR A 181 -3.60 -11.83 -0.44
N SER A 182 -2.83 -11.84 -1.53
CA SER A 182 -2.44 -13.06 -2.25
C SER A 182 -1.20 -13.75 -1.66
N TYR A 183 -0.38 -13.00 -0.91
CA TYR A 183 0.74 -13.51 -0.14
C TYR A 183 0.83 -12.78 1.20
N LEU A 184 1.11 -13.50 2.28
CA LEU A 184 1.37 -12.91 3.59
C LEU A 184 2.38 -13.75 4.37
N ASP A 185 3.41 -13.10 4.90
CA ASP A 185 4.25 -13.64 5.96
C ASP A 185 4.58 -12.58 7.03
N GLN A 186 5.59 -12.83 7.86
CA GLN A 186 5.97 -11.93 8.95
C GLN A 186 6.57 -10.60 8.48
N GLU A 187 7.11 -10.53 7.26
CA GLU A 187 7.93 -9.43 6.75
C GLU A 187 7.29 -8.72 5.57
N ILE A 188 6.62 -9.47 4.68
CA ILE A 188 6.04 -8.93 3.46
C ILE A 188 4.60 -9.41 3.27
N ARG A 189 3.82 -8.60 2.55
CA ARG A 189 2.53 -9.03 1.99
C ARG A 189 2.34 -8.49 0.60
N VAL A 190 1.56 -9.22 -0.18
CA VAL A 190 1.18 -8.82 -1.54
C VAL A 190 -0.32 -8.63 -1.59
N GLY A 191 -0.72 -7.47 -2.10
CA GLY A 191 -2.10 -7.13 -2.37
C GLY A 191 -2.39 -7.10 -3.86
N ARG A 192 -3.58 -7.55 -4.24
CA ARG A 192 -4.12 -7.49 -5.60
C ARG A 192 -5.39 -6.65 -5.57
N GLY A 193 -5.46 -5.61 -6.40
CA GLY A 193 -6.70 -4.87 -6.63
C GLY A 193 -7.59 -5.55 -7.68
N ALA A 194 -8.86 -5.14 -7.78
CA ALA A 194 -9.86 -5.70 -8.71
C ALA A 194 -9.42 -5.77 -10.20
N THR A 195 -8.48 -4.92 -10.64
CA THR A 195 -7.96 -4.91 -12.02
C THR A 195 -6.67 -5.72 -12.20
N GLY A 196 -6.28 -6.50 -11.20
CA GLY A 196 -5.07 -7.33 -11.21
C GLY A 196 -3.78 -6.58 -10.84
N ASN A 197 -3.86 -5.28 -10.52
CA ASN A 197 -2.72 -4.48 -10.06
C ASN A 197 -2.12 -5.09 -8.80
N LEU A 198 -0.79 -5.14 -8.75
CA LEU A 198 -0.02 -5.80 -7.72
C LEU A 198 0.67 -4.76 -6.85
N PHE A 199 0.60 -4.96 -5.54
CA PHE A 199 1.16 -4.07 -4.52
C PHE A 199 1.96 -4.89 -3.52
N VAL A 200 3.26 -4.62 -3.40
CA VAL A 200 4.13 -5.28 -2.41
C VAL A 200 4.31 -4.34 -1.23
N PHE A 201 4.05 -4.87 -0.04
CA PHE A 201 4.27 -4.16 1.21
C PHE A 201 5.31 -4.87 2.06
N ARG A 202 6.13 -4.08 2.76
CA ARG A 202 7.07 -4.53 3.78
C ARG A 202 6.59 -4.06 5.14
N ARG A 203 6.73 -4.90 6.16
CA ARG A 203 6.34 -4.56 7.54
C ARG A 203 7.29 -3.51 8.12
N GLU A 204 6.74 -2.55 8.87
CA GLU A 204 7.50 -1.54 9.63
C GLU A 204 7.74 -1.97 11.09
#